data_AF-A0A928LX33-F1
#
_entry.id   AF-A0A928LX33-F1
#
_cell.length_a   1.000
_cell.length_b   1.000
_cell.length_c   1.000
_cell.angle_alpha   90.00
_cell.angle_beta   90.00
_cell.angle_gamma   90.00
#
_symmetry.space_group_name_H-M   'P 1'
#
loop_
_entity.id
_entity.type
_entity.pdbx_description
1 polymer ?
#
loop_
_entity_poly.entity_id
_entity_poly.type
_entity_poly.pdbx_seq_one_letter_code
_entity_poly.pdbx_strand_id
1 'polypeptide(L)'
;MKKTAIIFLSLLLIVAHFVGCDSEALPSTKPSTAVPTTQVPTTEAPTTAAPSTEAPTTEAPTTEAPSTEAPTQPQVEIPLDKPVNVLYCTYTEKPYFAMVGTCTEGATVVGEVAGIRYSSKSYKGYFSLRLPCENGSVEVILSQTTGPNTVSEPFSYTAWPKYQEAGRWLVVTGGDFQFFLQKMLPDYQKDNLATEDAYAALEEQVQKRLETMHSYNPEGEIIYLIVPSSMSIYPELVPADYVQGTGQSRLDRISQSLRKAGATVIDLKSAFMAHKNDEMPLYYKLDSHWSDYGAFVAYEELFTHISKKFPHAAPRALEEFNWKADYYLSGDISHYLGMSQSAVPEYGYYRSFAFDAPNSITSISRYRSPSVLTYSDAMTYEKWFGTERPELPSCMVIRDSYSTQIYDLILERMDNTHFLGMWNYTWNSSTIKAEKPDYVIYLVAEWNIDVLMK
;
A
#
# COMPACT_ATOMS: atom_id res chain seq x y z
N MET A 1 54.32 -10.64 -18.49
CA MET A 1 54.46 -9.17 -18.59
C MET A 1 53.90 -8.53 -17.33
N LYS A 2 54.55 -7.44 -16.88
CA LYS A 2 54.53 -6.77 -15.56
C LYS A 2 53.12 -6.59 -14.95
N LYS A 3 52.86 -7.11 -13.73
CA LYS A 3 52.93 -6.45 -12.40
C LYS A 3 52.08 -5.17 -12.30
N THR A 4 51.12 -5.12 -11.36
CA THR A 4 51.07 -4.13 -10.27
C THR A 4 50.15 -4.64 -9.15
N ALA A 5 50.73 -4.81 -7.96
CA ALA A 5 50.05 -4.93 -6.68
C ALA A 5 50.40 -3.66 -5.89
N ILE A 6 49.44 -3.08 -5.16
CA ILE A 6 49.74 -2.05 -4.15
C ILE A 6 49.01 -2.40 -2.85
N ILE A 7 49.83 -2.55 -1.82
CA ILE A 7 49.54 -2.63 -0.39
C ILE A 7 49.79 -1.23 0.19
N PHE A 8 48.97 -0.76 1.14
CA PHE A 8 49.33 0.18 2.21
C PHE A 8 48.29 -0.01 3.32
N LEU A 9 48.58 -0.65 4.45
CA LEU A 9 49.44 -0.30 5.59
C LEU A 9 48.98 0.96 6.35
N SER A 10 48.80 0.70 7.64
CA SER A 10 48.26 1.49 8.75
C SER A 10 49.26 2.49 9.38
N LEU A 11 48.71 3.26 10.35
CA LEU A 11 49.34 3.95 11.51
C LEU A 11 49.81 5.41 11.38
N LEU A 12 49.18 6.31 12.16
CA LEU A 12 49.77 7.13 13.26
C LEU A 12 48.67 8.10 13.79
N LEU A 13 48.22 8.04 15.05
CA LEU A 13 48.81 8.64 16.28
C LEU A 13 48.94 10.17 16.26
N ILE A 14 48.03 10.86 16.95
CA ILE A 14 48.33 12.10 17.68
C ILE A 14 47.79 11.95 19.11
N VAL A 15 48.72 12.02 20.05
CA VAL A 15 48.52 12.16 21.49
C VAL A 15 48.64 13.65 21.83
N ALA A 16 47.74 14.17 22.66
CA ALA A 16 48.04 15.27 23.56
C ALA A 16 47.37 15.00 24.91
N HIS A 17 48.21 14.83 25.94
CA HIS A 17 47.86 14.78 27.35
C HIS A 17 47.69 16.21 27.91
N PHE A 18 46.86 16.37 28.94
CA PHE A 18 47.11 17.09 30.22
C PHE A 18 45.81 16.94 31.06
N VAL A 19 45.70 15.96 31.96
CA VAL A 19 46.14 15.91 33.39
C VAL A 19 45.24 16.71 34.36
N GLY A 20 44.67 15.95 35.31
CA GLY A 20 44.40 16.34 36.71
C GLY A 20 43.08 17.07 36.96
N CYS A 21 42.29 16.81 38.00
CA CYS A 21 42.48 16.00 39.21
C CYS A 21 41.11 15.78 39.87
N ASP A 22 40.96 14.57 40.41
CA ASP A 22 40.26 14.15 41.63
C ASP A 22 38.75 14.38 41.90
N SER A 23 38.22 13.25 42.37
CA SER A 23 36.96 12.98 43.04
C SER A 23 36.78 13.72 44.37
N GLU A 24 35.53 13.95 44.76
CA GLU A 24 35.05 13.57 46.11
C GLU A 24 33.52 13.54 46.19
N ALA A 25 33.04 12.71 47.10
CA ALA A 25 31.65 12.28 47.27
C ALA A 25 30.82 13.20 48.21
N LEU A 26 29.50 13.26 47.94
CA LEU A 26 28.30 13.33 48.81
C LEU A 26 28.42 13.93 50.25
N PRO A 27 27.41 14.67 50.77
CA PRO A 27 26.06 14.11 50.97
C PRO A 27 24.84 15.06 50.93
N SER A 28 23.67 14.41 51.08
CA SER A 28 22.30 14.94 51.21
C SER A 28 22.08 16.01 52.27
N THR A 29 21.08 16.88 52.07
CA THR A 29 20.06 17.24 53.09
C THR A 29 18.89 18.03 52.47
N LYS A 30 17.67 17.50 52.60
CA LYS A 30 16.40 18.23 52.84
C LYS A 30 16.09 17.96 54.31
N PRO A 31 15.56 18.89 55.13
CA PRO A 31 14.17 19.33 54.98
C PRO A 31 13.88 20.78 55.47
N SER A 32 12.71 21.35 55.14
CA SER A 32 11.97 22.17 56.10
C SER A 32 10.53 22.40 55.65
N THR A 33 9.64 22.16 56.60
CA THR A 33 8.18 22.24 56.57
C THR A 33 7.76 23.61 57.10
N ALA A 34 6.81 24.27 56.45
CA ALA A 34 6.08 25.39 57.05
C ALA A 34 4.60 25.33 56.64
N VAL A 35 3.76 25.16 57.67
CA VAL A 35 2.29 25.33 57.72
C VAL A 35 2.08 26.53 58.65
N PRO A 36 1.24 27.55 58.35
CA PRO A 36 -0.20 27.54 58.71
C PRO A 36 -1.05 28.35 57.68
N THR A 37 -2.38 28.44 57.65
CA THR A 37 -3.43 28.50 58.67
C THR A 37 -4.78 28.22 57.99
N THR A 38 -5.65 27.47 58.66
CA THR A 38 -7.05 27.24 58.30
C THR A 38 -7.89 28.51 58.51
N GLN A 39 -8.66 28.93 57.52
CA GLN A 39 -9.87 29.73 57.71
C GLN A 39 -11.08 28.94 57.23
N VAL A 40 -12.05 28.79 58.12
CA VAL A 40 -13.37 28.22 57.84
C VAL A 40 -14.29 29.37 57.43
N PRO A 41 -14.97 29.30 56.27
CA PRO A 41 -16.18 30.05 56.04
C PRO A 41 -17.41 29.16 56.23
N THR A 42 -18.36 29.73 56.94
CA THR A 42 -19.69 29.25 57.30
C THR A 42 -20.54 28.90 56.06
N THR A 43 -21.28 27.80 56.20
CA THR A 43 -22.32 27.31 55.29
C THR A 43 -23.51 28.28 55.16
N GLU A 44 -23.89 28.62 53.93
CA GLU A 44 -25.28 28.93 53.57
C GLU A 44 -25.78 27.87 52.59
N ALA A 45 -26.92 27.26 52.90
CA ALA A 45 -27.57 26.28 52.03
C ALA A 45 -28.36 27.00 50.94
N PRO A 46 -28.12 26.74 49.64
CA PRO A 46 -29.00 27.24 48.60
C PRO A 46 -30.23 26.34 48.47
N THR A 47 -31.39 26.96 48.62
CA THR A 47 -32.72 26.40 48.36
C THR A 47 -32.81 25.87 46.93
N THR A 48 -33.15 24.59 46.80
CA THR A 48 -33.40 23.91 45.52
C THR A 48 -34.67 24.46 44.85
N ALA A 49 -34.53 25.08 43.68
CA ALA A 49 -35.64 25.22 42.74
C ALA A 49 -35.62 24.01 41.81
N ALA A 50 -36.76 23.31 41.71
CA ALA A 50 -36.93 22.18 40.81
C ALA A 50 -36.77 22.63 39.34
N PRO A 51 -36.01 21.89 38.50
CA PRO A 51 -35.98 22.18 37.08
C PRO A 51 -37.29 21.74 36.44
N SER A 52 -37.89 22.62 35.65
CA SER A 52 -38.97 22.28 34.73
C SER A 52 -38.37 21.54 33.54
N THR A 53 -38.70 20.27 33.40
CA THR A 53 -38.27 19.42 32.27
C THR A 53 -39.14 19.75 31.05
N GLU A 54 -38.62 20.49 30.09
CA GLU A 54 -39.11 20.41 28.71
C GLU A 54 -38.44 19.22 28.03
N ALA A 55 -39.25 18.34 27.44
CA ALA A 55 -38.76 17.21 26.67
C ALA A 55 -38.02 17.72 25.42
N PRO A 56 -36.78 17.27 25.14
CA PRO A 56 -36.11 17.64 23.91
C PRO A 56 -36.89 17.04 22.74
N THR A 57 -37.29 17.87 21.79
CA THR A 57 -37.80 17.41 20.51
C THR A 57 -36.57 16.98 19.70
N THR A 58 -36.40 15.67 19.52
CA THR A 58 -35.35 15.10 18.68
C THR A 58 -35.68 15.41 17.22
N GLU A 59 -35.06 16.44 16.66
CA GLU A 59 -34.90 16.51 15.20
C GLU A 59 -33.93 15.40 14.79
N ALA A 60 -34.38 14.51 13.91
CA ALA A 60 -33.50 13.53 13.30
C ALA A 60 -32.37 14.28 12.56
N PRO A 61 -31.09 13.90 12.72
CA PRO A 61 -30.02 14.52 11.96
C PRO A 61 -30.31 14.25 10.48
N THR A 62 -30.56 15.33 9.75
CA THR A 62 -30.56 15.28 8.29
C THR A 62 -29.09 15.29 7.90
N THR A 63 -28.51 14.11 7.74
CA THR A 63 -27.17 13.95 7.17
C THR A 63 -27.23 14.44 5.73
N GLU A 64 -26.74 15.66 5.48
CA GLU A 64 -26.38 16.04 4.13
C GLU A 64 -25.27 15.09 3.67
N ALA A 65 -25.51 14.37 2.58
CA ALA A 65 -24.49 13.54 1.96
C ALA A 65 -23.25 14.40 1.66
N PRO A 66 -22.03 13.90 1.89
CA PRO A 66 -20.82 14.67 1.61
C PRO A 66 -20.84 15.12 0.14
N SER A 67 -20.83 16.44 -0.06
CA SER A 67 -20.76 17.05 -1.38
C SER A 67 -19.33 16.87 -1.91
N THR A 68 -19.08 15.76 -2.59
CA THR A 68 -17.84 15.54 -3.34
C THR A 68 -17.77 16.56 -4.48
N GLU A 69 -16.85 17.52 -4.41
CA GLU A 69 -16.53 18.39 -5.55
C GLU A 69 -16.18 17.52 -6.76
N ALA A 70 -16.71 17.88 -7.94
CA ALA A 70 -16.46 17.12 -9.16
C ALA A 70 -14.94 17.10 -9.50
N PRO A 71 -14.40 15.98 -10.02
CA PRO A 71 -12.98 15.86 -10.37
C PRO A 71 -12.49 17.01 -11.26
N THR A 72 -11.30 17.55 -11.00
CA THR A 72 -10.81 18.77 -11.67
C THR A 72 -10.08 18.44 -12.98
N GLN A 73 -10.79 17.82 -13.94
CA GLN A 73 -10.48 17.63 -15.37
C GLN A 73 -9.13 16.96 -15.79
N PRO A 74 -9.02 16.43 -17.04
CA PRO A 74 -9.92 16.62 -18.18
C PRO A 74 -10.73 15.37 -18.55
N GLN A 75 -12.06 15.48 -18.41
CA GLN A 75 -12.96 14.72 -19.26
C GLN A 75 -12.81 15.21 -20.70
N VAL A 76 -11.81 14.69 -21.42
CA VAL A 76 -11.86 14.68 -22.89
C VAL A 76 -12.76 13.51 -23.25
N GLU A 77 -14.05 13.66 -23.02
CA GLU A 77 -15.02 12.66 -23.47
C GLU A 77 -15.03 12.70 -25.00
N ILE A 78 -14.45 11.68 -25.64
CA ILE A 78 -14.49 11.57 -27.09
C ILE A 78 -15.91 11.12 -27.44
N PRO A 79 -16.69 11.89 -28.22
CA PRO A 79 -18.02 11.46 -28.62
C PRO A 79 -17.95 10.14 -29.42
N LEU A 80 -18.99 9.31 -29.31
CA LEU A 80 -19.00 7.99 -29.93
C LEU A 80 -18.91 8.02 -31.46
N ASP A 81 -19.35 9.10 -32.10
CA ASP A 81 -19.22 9.31 -33.54
C ASP A 81 -17.81 9.69 -33.99
N LYS A 82 -16.87 9.88 -33.04
CA LYS A 82 -15.47 10.20 -33.33
C LYS A 82 -14.58 8.95 -33.22
N PRO A 83 -13.47 8.89 -33.99
CA PRO A 83 -12.47 7.85 -33.80
C PRO A 83 -11.85 7.95 -32.40
N VAL A 84 -11.49 6.81 -31.83
CA VAL A 84 -10.66 6.77 -30.63
C VAL A 84 -9.32 7.46 -30.90
N ASN A 85 -8.71 8.03 -29.87
CA ASN A 85 -7.43 8.70 -29.98
C ASN A 85 -6.33 7.84 -29.36
N VAL A 86 -5.44 7.31 -30.20
CA VAL A 86 -4.29 6.50 -29.77
C VAL A 86 -3.17 7.41 -29.29
N LEU A 87 -2.71 7.20 -28.05
CA LEU A 87 -1.66 8.00 -27.43
C LEU A 87 -0.32 7.27 -27.43
N TYR A 88 -0.33 5.98 -27.10
CA TYR A 88 0.88 5.18 -26.93
C TYR A 88 0.72 3.78 -27.55
N CYS A 89 1.79 3.31 -28.19
CA CYS A 89 1.98 1.92 -28.56
C CYS A 89 3.33 1.47 -28.00
N THR A 90 3.31 0.57 -27.04
CA THR A 90 4.50 0.17 -26.29
C THR A 90 4.59 -1.35 -26.21
N TYR A 91 5.73 -1.91 -26.60
CA TYR A 91 6.02 -3.31 -26.36
C TYR A 91 5.96 -3.64 -24.87
N THR A 92 5.16 -4.65 -24.52
CA THR A 92 5.01 -5.17 -23.17
C THR A 92 5.75 -6.49 -23.09
N GLU A 93 5.08 -7.60 -23.37
CA GLU A 93 5.65 -8.93 -23.52
C GLU A 93 5.61 -9.34 -24.99
N LYS A 94 6.76 -9.60 -25.63
CA LYS A 94 6.74 -10.02 -27.05
C LYS A 94 5.95 -11.33 -27.24
N PRO A 95 5.13 -11.45 -28.31
CA PRO A 95 5.00 -10.51 -29.45
C PRO A 95 4.02 -9.36 -29.23
N TYR A 96 3.48 -9.17 -28.02
CA TYR A 96 2.42 -8.22 -27.73
C TYR A 96 2.92 -6.82 -27.36
N PHE A 97 2.05 -5.85 -27.61
CA PHE A 97 2.22 -4.47 -27.17
C PHE A 97 0.91 -3.93 -26.59
N ALA A 98 1.04 -2.97 -25.68
CA ALA A 98 -0.05 -2.14 -25.18
C ALA A 98 -0.33 -1.00 -26.17
N MET A 99 -1.55 -0.93 -26.70
CA MET A 99 -2.08 0.27 -27.32
C MET A 99 -2.93 1.00 -26.29
N VAL A 100 -2.57 2.23 -25.92
CA VAL A 100 -3.26 3.04 -24.92
C VAL A 100 -3.76 4.32 -25.56
N GLY A 101 -4.99 4.73 -25.21
CA GLY A 101 -5.59 5.93 -25.75
C GLY A 101 -6.83 6.39 -24.99
N THR A 102 -7.53 7.34 -25.60
CA THR A 102 -8.80 7.89 -25.11
C THR A 102 -9.96 7.52 -26.03
N CYS A 103 -11.15 7.39 -25.47
CA CYS A 103 -12.39 7.03 -26.16
C CYS A 103 -13.62 7.57 -25.41
N THR A 104 -14.83 7.22 -25.87
CA THR A 104 -16.07 7.49 -25.13
C THR A 104 -16.01 6.77 -23.78
N GLU A 105 -16.42 7.44 -22.69
CA GLU A 105 -16.44 6.81 -21.36
C GLU A 105 -17.40 5.61 -21.34
N GLY A 106 -16.92 4.49 -20.80
CA GLY A 106 -17.69 3.24 -20.69
C GLY A 106 -17.79 2.44 -21.99
N ALA A 107 -17.25 2.93 -23.11
CA ALA A 107 -17.22 2.18 -24.36
C ALA A 107 -16.24 0.99 -24.29
N THR A 108 -16.54 -0.06 -25.04
CA THR A 108 -15.59 -1.11 -25.39
C THR A 108 -14.88 -0.71 -26.68
N VAL A 109 -13.55 -0.66 -26.64
CA VAL A 109 -12.72 -0.43 -27.82
C VAL A 109 -12.38 -1.77 -28.44
N VAL A 110 -12.47 -1.86 -29.77
CA VAL A 110 -12.14 -3.05 -30.55
C VAL A 110 -11.01 -2.72 -31.50
N GLY A 111 -9.94 -3.51 -31.46
CA GLY A 111 -8.87 -3.50 -32.46
C GLY A 111 -8.85 -4.84 -33.20
N GLU A 112 -8.90 -4.78 -34.53
CA GLU A 112 -8.76 -5.96 -35.39
C GLU A 112 -7.38 -5.98 -36.04
N VAL A 113 -6.67 -7.08 -35.90
CA VAL A 113 -5.35 -7.33 -36.52
C VAL A 113 -5.44 -8.63 -37.31
N ALA A 114 -5.22 -8.54 -38.63
CA ALA A 114 -5.27 -9.69 -39.53
C ALA A 114 -6.57 -10.55 -39.39
N GLY A 115 -7.72 -9.90 -39.22
CA GLY A 115 -9.02 -10.58 -39.05
C GLY A 115 -9.31 -11.07 -37.61
N ILE A 116 -8.37 -10.94 -36.68
CA ILE A 116 -8.55 -11.33 -35.28
C ILE A 116 -8.92 -10.10 -34.47
N ARG A 117 -10.03 -10.19 -33.73
CA ARG A 117 -10.55 -9.09 -32.90
C ARG A 117 -10.05 -9.20 -31.48
N TYR A 118 -9.57 -8.07 -30.97
CA TYR A 118 -9.18 -7.83 -29.59
C TYR A 118 -10.06 -6.71 -29.05
N SER A 119 -10.51 -6.82 -27.80
CA SER A 119 -11.37 -5.80 -27.22
C SER A 119 -11.15 -5.66 -25.74
N SER A 120 -11.40 -4.45 -25.23
CA SER A 120 -11.25 -4.12 -23.82
C SER A 120 -12.23 -2.99 -23.48
N LYS A 121 -12.85 -3.05 -22.30
CA LYS A 121 -13.69 -1.95 -21.83
C LYS A 121 -12.81 -0.76 -21.44
N SER A 122 -13.29 0.45 -21.68
CA SER A 122 -12.62 1.64 -21.19
C SER A 122 -12.87 1.85 -19.71
N TYR A 123 -11.97 2.58 -19.06
CA TYR A 123 -12.09 3.07 -17.70
C TYR A 123 -11.90 4.58 -17.72
N LYS A 124 -12.93 5.33 -17.30
CA LYS A 124 -12.86 6.80 -17.19
C LYS A 124 -12.40 7.51 -18.47
N GLY A 125 -12.85 7.02 -19.62
CA GLY A 125 -12.51 7.55 -20.95
C GLY A 125 -11.18 7.07 -21.53
N TYR A 126 -10.45 6.20 -20.83
CA TYR A 126 -9.19 5.62 -21.29
C TYR A 126 -9.35 4.14 -21.65
N PHE A 127 -8.66 3.70 -22.70
CA PHE A 127 -8.66 2.29 -23.12
C PHE A 127 -7.24 1.75 -23.24
N SER A 128 -7.12 0.43 -23.11
CA SER A 128 -5.93 -0.33 -23.46
C SER A 128 -6.31 -1.55 -24.30
N LEU A 129 -5.48 -1.88 -25.29
CA LEU A 129 -5.57 -3.14 -26.02
C LEU A 129 -4.22 -3.85 -25.98
N ARG A 130 -4.26 -5.16 -25.76
CA ARG A 130 -3.11 -6.06 -25.95
C ARG A 130 -3.15 -6.63 -27.36
N LEU A 131 -2.25 -6.20 -28.23
CA LEU A 131 -2.25 -6.55 -29.65
C LEU A 131 -0.92 -7.21 -30.07
N PRO A 132 -0.92 -8.18 -30.99
CA PRO A 132 0.31 -8.82 -31.47
C PRO A 132 1.03 -7.95 -32.52
N CYS A 133 2.35 -7.88 -32.44
CA CYS A 133 3.24 -7.28 -33.44
C CYS A 133 4.68 -7.78 -33.23
N GLU A 134 5.15 -8.79 -33.97
CA GLU A 134 6.47 -9.39 -33.76
C GLU A 134 7.62 -8.36 -33.83
N ASN A 135 7.62 -7.53 -34.88
CA ASN A 135 8.57 -6.43 -35.09
C ASN A 135 7.96 -5.36 -36.03
N GLY A 136 8.42 -4.12 -35.91
CA GLY A 136 8.10 -3.06 -36.87
C GLY A 136 6.75 -2.41 -36.62
N SER A 137 5.87 -2.47 -37.61
CA SER A 137 4.53 -1.87 -37.55
C SER A 137 3.44 -2.91 -37.82
N VAL A 138 2.24 -2.65 -37.30
CA VAL A 138 1.05 -3.45 -37.59
C VAL A 138 -0.13 -2.54 -37.91
N GLU A 139 -0.93 -2.94 -38.90
CA GLU A 139 -2.20 -2.27 -39.20
C GLU A 139 -3.28 -2.79 -38.24
N VAL A 140 -4.01 -1.85 -37.63
CA VAL A 140 -5.10 -2.13 -36.68
C VAL A 140 -6.34 -1.41 -37.17
N ILE A 141 -7.44 -2.14 -37.34
CA ILE A 141 -8.75 -1.52 -37.59
C ILE A 141 -9.41 -1.27 -36.24
N LEU A 142 -9.63 0.00 -35.91
CA LEU A 142 -10.14 0.45 -34.63
C LEU A 142 -11.59 0.89 -34.72
N SER A 143 -12.38 0.56 -33.70
CA SER A 143 -13.73 1.07 -33.47
C SER A 143 -14.03 1.10 -31.97
N GLN A 144 -15.10 1.79 -31.58
CA GLN A 144 -15.60 1.80 -30.21
C GLN A 144 -17.11 1.59 -30.19
N THR A 145 -17.62 1.03 -29.09
CA THR A 145 -19.04 0.73 -28.93
C THR A 145 -19.51 0.90 -27.49
N THR A 146 -20.70 1.45 -27.28
CA THR A 146 -21.37 1.53 -25.96
C THR A 146 -22.47 0.47 -25.80
N GLY A 147 -22.60 -0.45 -26.76
CA GLY A 147 -23.61 -1.50 -26.76
C GLY A 147 -23.77 -2.14 -28.14
N PRO A 148 -24.45 -3.29 -28.24
CA PRO A 148 -24.45 -4.13 -29.45
C PRO A 148 -24.93 -3.42 -30.74
N ASN A 149 -25.71 -2.35 -30.61
CA ASN A 149 -26.29 -1.60 -31.73
C ASN A 149 -25.66 -0.23 -31.95
N THR A 150 -24.67 0.16 -31.15
CA THR A 150 -24.09 1.50 -31.18
C THR A 150 -22.59 1.40 -31.35
N VAL A 151 -22.12 1.47 -32.59
CA VAL A 151 -20.71 1.26 -32.97
C VAL A 151 -20.26 2.46 -33.79
N SER A 152 -19.06 2.97 -33.52
CA SER A 152 -18.44 4.01 -34.32
C SER A 152 -18.03 3.46 -35.70
N GLU A 153 -17.90 4.33 -36.70
CA GLU A 153 -17.28 3.94 -37.97
C GLU A 153 -15.85 3.42 -37.74
N PRO A 154 -15.48 2.24 -38.28
CA PRO A 154 -14.13 1.72 -38.16
C PRO A 154 -13.12 2.58 -38.93
N PHE A 155 -11.90 2.71 -38.42
CA PHE A 155 -10.80 3.36 -39.13
C PHE A 155 -9.49 2.57 -38.99
N SER A 156 -8.61 2.69 -39.99
CA SER A 156 -7.29 2.05 -39.96
C SER A 156 -6.27 2.93 -39.24
N TYR A 157 -5.44 2.29 -38.40
CA TYR A 157 -4.31 2.91 -37.71
C TYR A 157 -3.07 2.02 -37.85
N THR A 158 -1.97 2.61 -38.33
CA THR A 158 -0.68 1.92 -38.35
C THR A 158 0.04 2.12 -37.02
N ALA A 159 0.06 1.09 -36.18
CA ALA A 159 0.77 1.11 -34.91
C ALA A 159 2.27 0.85 -35.12
N TRP A 160 3.11 1.63 -34.43
CA TRP A 160 4.57 1.48 -34.39
C TRP A 160 5.00 1.28 -32.93
N PRO A 161 4.90 0.05 -32.39
CA PRO A 161 5.18 -0.18 -30.98
C PRO A 161 6.64 0.13 -30.64
N LYS A 162 6.84 0.89 -29.56
CA LYS A 162 8.18 1.30 -29.10
C LYS A 162 8.69 0.34 -28.05
N TYR A 163 10.00 0.09 -28.09
CA TYR A 163 10.69 -0.63 -27.03
C TYR A 163 10.86 0.24 -25.80
N GLN A 164 10.79 -0.41 -24.65
CA GLN A 164 11.10 0.19 -23.37
C GLN A 164 12.62 0.16 -23.12
N GLU A 165 13.09 1.08 -22.27
CA GLU A 165 14.47 1.10 -21.82
C GLU A 165 14.80 -0.18 -21.04
N ALA A 166 16.06 -0.63 -21.15
CA ALA A 166 16.53 -1.78 -20.39
C ALA A 166 16.40 -1.54 -18.88
N GLY A 167 16.05 -2.60 -18.13
CA GLY A 167 15.93 -2.55 -16.67
C GLY A 167 14.54 -2.17 -16.13
N ARG A 168 13.58 -1.83 -17.00
CA ARG A 168 12.17 -1.69 -16.63
C ARG A 168 11.54 -3.06 -16.40
N TRP A 169 10.61 -3.12 -15.45
CA TRP A 169 9.85 -4.35 -15.22
C TRP A 169 8.87 -4.55 -16.36
N LEU A 170 8.70 -5.81 -16.77
CA LEU A 170 7.75 -6.14 -17.82
C LEU A 170 6.32 -6.04 -17.27
N VAL A 171 5.47 -5.39 -18.05
CA VAL A 171 4.04 -5.23 -17.77
C VAL A 171 3.27 -6.22 -18.65
N VAL A 172 2.19 -6.77 -18.13
CA VAL A 172 1.18 -7.52 -18.89
C VAL A 172 -0.04 -6.62 -19.05
N THR A 173 -0.50 -6.43 -20.29
CA THR A 173 -1.70 -5.63 -20.57
C THR A 173 -2.94 -6.48 -20.38
N GLY A 174 -3.72 -6.19 -19.34
CA GLY A 174 -4.98 -6.86 -19.07
C GLY A 174 -6.17 -6.25 -19.81
N GLY A 175 -7.35 -6.80 -19.52
CA GLY A 175 -8.62 -6.19 -19.89
C GLY A 175 -8.97 -4.98 -19.03
N ASP A 176 -9.93 -4.19 -19.49
CA ASP A 176 -10.59 -3.11 -18.76
C ASP A 176 -9.63 -2.07 -18.19
N PHE A 177 -8.70 -1.64 -19.05
CA PHE A 177 -7.63 -0.68 -18.74
C PHE A 177 -6.75 -1.10 -17.56
N GLN A 178 -6.70 -2.39 -17.23
CA GLN A 178 -5.85 -2.93 -16.16
C GLN A 178 -4.49 -3.33 -16.70
N PHE A 179 -3.47 -3.11 -15.88
CA PHE A 179 -2.12 -3.58 -16.13
C PHE A 179 -1.63 -4.38 -14.92
N PHE A 180 -0.72 -5.31 -15.18
CA PHE A 180 -0.12 -6.17 -14.16
C PHE A 180 1.39 -6.22 -14.34
N LEU A 181 2.12 -6.43 -13.26
CA LEU A 181 3.54 -6.75 -13.36
C LEU A 181 3.68 -8.23 -13.75
N GLN A 182 4.51 -8.52 -14.76
CA GLN A 182 4.80 -9.90 -15.17
C GLN A 182 5.35 -10.74 -14.00
N LYS A 183 5.99 -10.10 -13.02
CA LYS A 183 6.49 -10.75 -11.81
C LYS A 183 5.40 -11.46 -10.98
N MET A 184 4.13 -11.11 -11.17
CA MET A 184 2.99 -11.75 -10.51
C MET A 184 2.61 -13.10 -11.16
N LEU A 185 3.06 -13.38 -12.40
CA LEU A 185 2.67 -14.57 -13.14
C LEU A 185 3.02 -15.88 -12.42
N PRO A 186 4.21 -16.08 -11.83
CA PRO A 186 4.53 -17.36 -11.20
C PRO A 186 3.59 -17.71 -10.03
N ASP A 187 3.15 -16.71 -9.25
CA ASP A 187 2.15 -16.92 -8.20
C ASP A 187 0.76 -17.21 -8.79
N TYR A 188 0.36 -16.49 -9.85
CA TYR A 188 -0.89 -16.70 -10.55
C TYR A 188 -0.98 -18.09 -11.22
N GLN A 189 0.12 -18.54 -11.82
CA GLN A 189 0.26 -19.84 -12.48
C GLN A 189 0.58 -20.97 -11.49
N LYS A 190 0.91 -20.63 -10.23
CA LYS A 190 1.26 -21.54 -9.14
C LYS A 190 2.39 -22.52 -9.49
N ASP A 191 3.39 -22.05 -10.22
CA ASP A 191 4.53 -22.84 -10.69
C ASP A 191 5.83 -22.58 -9.92
N ASN A 192 5.73 -21.86 -8.79
CA ASN A 192 6.86 -21.32 -8.04
C ASN A 192 6.92 -21.79 -6.58
N LEU A 193 6.40 -22.98 -6.28
CA LEU A 193 6.52 -23.58 -4.94
C LEU A 193 8.00 -23.77 -4.57
N ALA A 194 8.34 -23.44 -3.32
CA ALA A 194 9.64 -23.75 -2.75
C ALA A 194 9.74 -25.24 -2.34
N THR A 195 10.93 -25.68 -1.94
CA THR A 195 11.17 -27.03 -1.43
C THR A 195 10.62 -27.20 -0.01
N GLU A 196 10.33 -28.44 0.39
CA GLU A 196 9.91 -28.74 1.77
C GLU A 196 10.97 -28.32 2.81
N ASP A 197 12.26 -28.43 2.47
CA ASP A 197 13.35 -27.94 3.33
C ASP A 197 13.30 -26.42 3.53
N ALA A 198 12.92 -25.65 2.50
CA ALA A 198 12.78 -24.20 2.61
C ALA A 198 11.59 -23.82 3.51
N TYR A 199 10.47 -24.55 3.42
CA TYR A 199 9.33 -24.35 4.31
C TYR A 199 9.66 -24.74 5.76
N ALA A 200 10.38 -25.85 5.98
CA ALA A 200 10.85 -26.24 7.31
C ALA A 200 11.83 -25.21 7.91
N ALA A 201 12.74 -24.66 7.09
CA ALA A 201 13.66 -23.61 7.51
C ALA A 201 12.92 -22.32 7.89
N LEU A 202 11.87 -21.95 7.15
CA LEU A 202 11.01 -20.82 7.50
C LEU A 202 10.32 -21.07 8.85
N GLU A 203 9.77 -22.26 9.08
CA GLU A 203 9.12 -22.63 10.34
C GLU A 203 10.07 -22.49 11.53
N GLU A 204 11.28 -23.07 11.44
CA GLU A 204 12.31 -22.98 12.48
C GLU A 204 12.75 -21.53 12.72
N GLN A 205 12.96 -20.76 11.63
CA GLN A 205 13.35 -19.35 11.71
C GLN A 205 12.32 -18.54 12.49
N VAL A 206 11.02 -18.71 12.20
CA VAL A 206 9.93 -17.98 12.87
C VAL A 206 9.74 -18.44 14.31
N GLN A 207 9.83 -19.74 14.60
CA GLN A 207 9.79 -20.25 15.98
C GLN A 207 10.89 -19.61 16.83
N LYS A 208 12.13 -19.55 16.32
CA LYS A 208 13.25 -18.91 17.03
C LYS A 208 13.04 -17.41 17.25
N ARG A 209 12.40 -16.72 16.30
CA ARG A 209 12.04 -15.30 16.44
C ARG A 209 11.00 -15.11 17.55
N LEU A 210 9.96 -15.94 17.59
CA LEU A 210 8.93 -15.94 18.64
C LEU A 210 9.53 -16.27 20.01
N GLU A 211 10.35 -17.33 20.13
CA GLU A 211 11.05 -17.66 21.38
C GLU A 211 11.90 -16.49 21.89
N THR A 212 12.63 -15.83 20.98
CA THR A 212 13.42 -14.65 21.32
C THR A 212 12.50 -13.54 21.81
N MET A 213 11.41 -13.24 21.11
CA MET A 213 10.42 -12.21 21.48
C MET A 213 9.80 -12.48 22.85
N HIS A 214 9.32 -13.70 23.07
CA HIS A 214 8.68 -14.13 24.31
C HIS A 214 9.61 -14.13 25.53
N SER A 215 10.93 -14.19 25.32
CA SER A 215 11.91 -14.06 26.41
C SER A 215 11.91 -12.68 27.09
N TYR A 216 11.39 -11.64 26.44
CA TYR A 216 11.30 -10.28 27.00
C TYR A 216 9.91 -9.64 26.90
N ASN A 217 9.03 -10.15 26.04
CA ASN A 217 7.60 -9.82 26.01
C ASN A 217 6.80 -11.11 25.75
N PRO A 218 6.36 -11.83 26.81
CA PRO A 218 5.64 -13.11 26.67
C PRO A 218 4.35 -13.04 25.86
N GLU A 219 3.74 -11.85 25.77
CA GLU A 219 2.49 -11.60 25.03
C GLU A 219 2.74 -10.98 23.65
N GLY A 220 4.01 -10.95 23.22
CA GLY A 220 4.44 -10.41 21.95
C GLY A 220 4.01 -11.28 20.77
N GLU A 221 3.66 -10.66 19.64
CA GLU A 221 3.15 -11.36 18.47
C GLU A 221 3.89 -10.95 17.18
N ILE A 222 4.10 -11.91 16.28
CA ILE A 222 4.55 -11.63 14.91
C ILE A 222 3.34 -11.77 13.99
N ILE A 223 3.00 -10.69 13.29
CA ILE A 223 1.89 -10.62 12.34
C ILE A 223 2.46 -10.52 10.91
N TYR A 224 2.01 -11.40 10.02
CA TYR A 224 2.27 -11.32 8.59
C TYR A 224 1.00 -10.81 7.90
N LEU A 225 0.97 -9.52 7.57
CA LEU A 225 -0.05 -8.87 6.74
C LEU A 225 0.36 -9.01 5.27
N ILE A 226 -0.32 -9.89 4.55
CA ILE A 226 0.03 -10.24 3.18
C ILE A 226 -0.95 -9.58 2.21
N VAL A 227 -0.41 -8.73 1.34
CA VAL A 227 -1.18 -8.05 0.30
C VAL A 227 -1.25 -8.93 -0.94
N PRO A 228 -2.45 -9.36 -1.39
CA PRO A 228 -2.56 -10.19 -2.59
C PRO A 228 -2.08 -9.43 -3.84
N SER A 229 -1.63 -10.17 -4.84
CA SER A 229 -1.34 -9.59 -6.16
C SER A 229 -2.64 -9.22 -6.86
N SER A 230 -2.64 -8.13 -7.63
CA SER A 230 -3.83 -7.75 -8.41
C SER A 230 -4.24 -8.83 -9.42
N MET A 231 -3.30 -9.59 -10.00
CA MET A 231 -3.63 -10.79 -10.82
C MET A 231 -4.42 -11.85 -10.07
N SER A 232 -4.18 -12.01 -8.76
CA SER A 232 -4.89 -12.98 -7.91
C SER A 232 -6.32 -12.54 -7.58
N ILE A 233 -6.59 -11.24 -7.59
CA ILE A 233 -7.91 -10.63 -7.26
C ILE A 233 -8.77 -10.41 -8.52
N TYR A 234 -8.13 -10.10 -9.65
CA TYR A 234 -8.79 -9.86 -10.94
C TYR A 234 -8.35 -10.85 -12.04
N PRO A 235 -8.50 -12.18 -11.83
CA PRO A 235 -8.12 -13.18 -12.82
C PRO A 235 -8.88 -12.99 -14.15
N GLU A 236 -10.09 -12.45 -14.10
CA GLU A 236 -10.92 -12.17 -15.29
C GLU A 236 -10.34 -11.11 -16.23
N LEU A 237 -9.40 -10.29 -15.74
CA LEU A 237 -8.72 -9.26 -16.53
C LEU A 237 -7.36 -9.73 -17.04
N VAL A 238 -6.88 -10.91 -16.61
CA VAL A 238 -5.61 -11.47 -17.08
C VAL A 238 -5.79 -12.05 -18.50
N PRO A 239 -4.85 -11.83 -19.43
CA PRO A 239 -4.93 -12.41 -20.77
C PRO A 239 -5.10 -13.94 -20.75
N ALA A 240 -6.01 -14.45 -21.60
CA ALA A 240 -6.43 -15.86 -21.58
C ALA A 240 -5.33 -16.87 -21.91
N ASP A 241 -4.21 -16.43 -22.51
CA ASP A 241 -3.01 -17.25 -22.74
C ASP A 241 -2.21 -17.52 -21.45
N TYR A 242 -2.42 -16.72 -20.39
CA TYR A 242 -1.95 -17.02 -19.05
C TYR A 242 -2.99 -17.83 -18.28
N VAL A 243 -2.76 -19.13 -18.21
CA VAL A 243 -3.65 -20.06 -17.49
C VAL A 243 -3.38 -19.99 -15.98
N GLN A 244 -4.42 -19.78 -15.19
CA GLN A 244 -4.32 -19.81 -13.73
C GLN A 244 -3.98 -21.22 -13.23
N GLY A 245 -3.06 -21.29 -12.27
CA GLY A 245 -2.64 -22.56 -11.67
C GLY A 245 -3.70 -23.24 -10.80
N THR A 246 -3.69 -24.56 -10.80
CA THR A 246 -4.49 -25.40 -9.88
C THR A 246 -3.66 -25.85 -8.68
N GLY A 247 -4.32 -26.21 -7.57
CA GLY A 247 -3.64 -26.69 -6.36
C GLY A 247 -3.18 -25.57 -5.41
N GLN A 248 -2.27 -25.90 -4.50
CA GLN A 248 -1.73 -24.97 -3.51
C GLN A 248 -0.81 -23.94 -4.19
N SER A 249 -1.00 -22.69 -3.85
CA SER A 249 -0.10 -21.59 -4.22
C SER A 249 1.08 -21.50 -3.24
N ARG A 250 2.11 -20.73 -3.63
CA ARG A 250 3.21 -20.37 -2.73
C ARG A 250 2.70 -19.63 -1.48
N LEU A 251 1.72 -18.74 -1.65
CA LEU A 251 1.04 -18.07 -0.54
C LEU A 251 0.40 -19.07 0.44
N ASP A 252 -0.29 -20.08 -0.06
CA ASP A 252 -0.93 -21.11 0.77
C ASP A 252 0.11 -21.86 1.62
N ARG A 253 1.22 -22.28 1.00
CA ARG A 253 2.30 -23.02 1.66
C ARG A 253 3.03 -22.18 2.71
N ILE A 254 3.41 -20.95 2.36
CA ILE A 254 4.08 -20.04 3.30
C ILE A 254 3.14 -19.72 4.46
N SER A 255 1.88 -19.38 4.20
CA SER A 255 0.91 -19.08 5.25
C SER A 255 0.68 -20.26 6.19
N GLN A 256 0.68 -21.49 5.66
CA GLN A 256 0.59 -22.71 6.47
C GLN A 256 1.82 -22.85 7.39
N SER A 257 3.03 -22.67 6.87
CA SER A 257 4.27 -22.73 7.65
C SER A 257 4.35 -21.64 8.72
N LEU A 258 4.00 -20.40 8.38
CA LEU A 258 3.96 -19.29 9.34
C LEU A 258 3.00 -19.56 10.50
N ARG A 259 1.78 -20.03 10.21
CA ARG A 259 0.79 -20.42 11.24
C ARG A 259 1.27 -21.59 12.09
N LYS A 260 1.89 -22.60 11.45
CA LYS A 260 2.45 -23.76 12.16
C LYS A 260 3.61 -23.36 13.08
N ALA A 261 4.38 -22.34 12.73
CA ALA A 261 5.42 -21.77 13.58
C ALA A 261 4.87 -20.98 14.78
N GLY A 262 3.57 -20.67 14.80
CA GLY A 262 2.91 -19.92 15.87
C GLY A 262 2.74 -18.43 15.58
N ALA A 263 3.06 -17.95 14.37
CA ALA A 263 2.81 -16.57 13.97
C ALA A 263 1.38 -16.37 13.46
N THR A 264 0.91 -15.12 13.52
CA THR A 264 -0.37 -14.73 12.94
C THR A 264 -0.19 -14.37 11.47
N VAL A 265 -1.12 -14.84 10.64
CA VAL A 265 -1.15 -14.51 9.21
C VAL A 265 -2.49 -13.92 8.84
N ILE A 266 -2.46 -12.64 8.46
CA ILE A 266 -3.58 -11.89 7.90
C ILE A 266 -3.40 -11.90 6.38
N ASP A 267 -4.01 -12.90 5.75
CA ASP A 267 -4.08 -13.01 4.29
C ASP A 267 -5.29 -12.23 3.79
N LEU A 268 -5.04 -11.14 3.07
CA LEU A 268 -6.08 -10.20 2.63
C LEU A 268 -6.86 -10.69 1.40
N LYS A 269 -6.55 -11.86 0.83
CA LYS A 269 -7.20 -12.34 -0.40
C LYS A 269 -8.72 -12.40 -0.27
N SER A 270 -9.25 -12.98 0.81
CA SER A 270 -10.71 -13.10 0.99
C SER A 270 -11.38 -11.75 1.17
N ALA A 271 -10.79 -10.84 1.95
CA ALA A 271 -11.30 -9.48 2.13
C ALA A 271 -11.29 -8.73 0.80
N PHE A 272 -10.18 -8.79 0.05
CA PHE A 272 -10.07 -8.12 -1.24
C PHE A 272 -11.04 -8.70 -2.28
N MET A 273 -11.32 -10.01 -2.25
CA MET A 273 -12.35 -10.60 -3.10
C MET A 273 -13.77 -10.14 -2.72
N ALA A 274 -14.03 -9.80 -1.46
CA ALA A 274 -15.32 -9.24 -1.05
C ALA A 274 -15.49 -7.79 -1.52
N HIS A 275 -14.41 -7.01 -1.55
CA HIS A 275 -14.40 -5.58 -1.89
C HIS A 275 -14.03 -5.26 -3.36
N LYS A 276 -13.71 -6.27 -4.19
CA LYS A 276 -13.20 -6.06 -5.56
C LYS A 276 -14.14 -5.29 -6.51
N ASN A 277 -15.42 -5.23 -6.18
CA ASN A 277 -16.45 -4.58 -7.00
C ASN A 277 -17.01 -3.30 -6.36
N ASP A 278 -16.40 -2.83 -5.28
CA ASP A 278 -16.80 -1.58 -4.65
C ASP A 278 -16.51 -0.38 -5.55
N GLU A 279 -17.16 0.75 -5.27
CA GLU A 279 -16.98 1.99 -6.04
C GLU A 279 -15.53 2.51 -6.00
N MET A 280 -14.88 2.39 -4.84
CA MET A 280 -13.48 2.72 -4.68
C MET A 280 -12.63 1.51 -5.08
N PRO A 281 -11.72 1.63 -6.05
CA PRO A 281 -10.95 0.49 -6.54
C PRO A 281 -9.91 0.05 -5.50
N LEU A 282 -9.69 -1.25 -5.33
CA LEU A 282 -8.64 -1.77 -4.41
C LEU A 282 -7.21 -1.50 -4.90
N TYR A 283 -7.02 -1.33 -6.20
CA TYR A 283 -5.72 -1.05 -6.83
C TYR A 283 -5.85 0.08 -7.83
N TYR A 284 -4.77 0.83 -7.97
CA TYR A 284 -4.63 1.75 -9.09
C TYR A 284 -4.49 0.99 -10.41
N LYS A 285 -4.90 1.59 -11.52
CA LYS A 285 -4.85 0.97 -12.85
C LYS A 285 -3.46 1.11 -13.50
N LEU A 286 -2.80 2.23 -13.26
CA LEU A 286 -1.51 2.67 -13.80
C LEU A 286 -0.43 2.78 -12.73
N ASP A 287 -0.62 2.09 -11.60
CA ASP A 287 0.38 1.88 -10.57
C ASP A 287 0.30 0.42 -10.07
N SER A 288 1.42 -0.17 -9.67
CA SER A 288 1.48 -1.55 -9.20
C SER A 288 0.90 -1.76 -7.80
N HIS A 289 0.75 -0.69 -7.02
CA HIS A 289 0.27 -0.75 -5.64
C HIS A 289 -1.25 -0.79 -5.55
N TRP A 290 -1.71 -1.19 -4.37
CA TRP A 290 -3.09 -0.95 -3.96
C TRP A 290 -3.41 0.55 -3.92
N SER A 291 -4.69 0.89 -3.88
CA SER A 291 -5.15 2.25 -3.64
C SER A 291 -5.16 2.59 -2.15
N ASP A 292 -5.49 3.84 -1.81
CA ASP A 292 -5.82 4.20 -0.43
C ASP A 292 -7.01 3.40 0.14
N TYR A 293 -7.94 2.98 -0.71
CA TYR A 293 -9.05 2.13 -0.28
C TYR A 293 -8.61 0.69 -0.03
N GLY A 294 -7.76 0.12 -0.89
CA GLY A 294 -7.18 -1.21 -0.63
C GLY A 294 -6.38 -1.24 0.67
N ALA A 295 -5.63 -0.18 0.96
CA ALA A 295 -4.93 -0.01 2.23
C ALA A 295 -5.88 0.15 3.43
N PHE A 296 -7.04 0.79 3.25
CA PHE A 296 -8.06 0.90 4.28
C PHE A 296 -8.69 -0.46 4.63
N VAL A 297 -9.02 -1.29 3.64
CA VAL A 297 -9.50 -2.66 3.87
C VAL A 297 -8.46 -3.48 4.64
N ALA A 298 -7.18 -3.33 4.31
CA ALA A 298 -6.09 -3.99 5.04
C ALA A 298 -5.96 -3.49 6.49
N TYR A 299 -6.17 -2.18 6.69
CA TYR A 299 -6.19 -1.55 8.01
C TYR A 299 -7.33 -2.09 8.87
N GLU A 300 -8.54 -2.23 8.33
CA GLU A 300 -9.67 -2.80 9.07
C GLU A 300 -9.39 -4.22 9.53
N GLU A 301 -8.84 -5.09 8.67
CA GLU A 301 -8.46 -6.46 9.03
C GLU A 301 -7.37 -6.49 10.11
N LEU A 302 -6.30 -5.69 9.94
CA LEU A 302 -5.20 -5.60 10.89
C LEU A 302 -5.67 -5.15 12.28
N PHE A 303 -6.44 -4.06 12.34
CA PHE A 303 -6.86 -3.48 13.62
C PHE A 303 -8.09 -4.17 14.23
N THR A 304 -8.89 -4.88 13.44
CA THR A 304 -9.86 -5.85 13.98
C THR A 304 -9.15 -6.97 14.74
N HIS A 305 -7.99 -7.42 14.25
CA HIS A 305 -7.19 -8.40 14.98
C HIS A 305 -6.53 -7.81 16.23
N ILE A 306 -5.83 -6.68 16.09
CA ILE A 306 -5.11 -6.02 17.21
C ILE A 306 -6.06 -5.61 18.34
N SER A 307 -7.27 -5.14 18.00
CA SER A 307 -8.23 -4.64 18.99
C SER A 307 -8.79 -5.71 19.93
N LYS A 308 -8.62 -6.99 19.62
CA LYS A 308 -8.91 -8.10 20.55
C LYS A 308 -8.09 -7.99 21.84
N LYS A 309 -6.85 -7.51 21.75
CA LYS A 309 -5.95 -7.29 22.90
C LYS A 309 -5.90 -5.81 23.31
N PHE A 310 -6.02 -4.89 22.35
CA PHE A 310 -5.98 -3.44 22.59
C PHE A 310 -7.27 -2.76 22.09
N PRO A 311 -8.37 -2.76 22.86
CA PRO A 311 -9.66 -2.25 22.39
C PRO A 311 -9.65 -0.80 21.88
N HIS A 312 -8.79 0.06 22.42
CA HIS A 312 -8.63 1.44 21.95
C HIS A 312 -8.01 1.56 20.55
N ALA A 313 -7.37 0.51 20.06
CA ALA A 313 -6.82 0.41 18.71
C ALA A 313 -7.83 -0.10 17.68
N ALA A 314 -9.12 -0.26 18.03
CA ALA A 314 -10.17 -0.65 17.08
C ALA A 314 -10.18 0.26 15.84
N PRO A 315 -10.42 -0.31 14.64
CA PRO A 315 -10.38 0.47 13.41
C PRO A 315 -11.46 1.56 13.44
N ARG A 316 -11.14 2.69 12.80
CA ARG A 316 -12.07 3.79 12.54
C ARG A 316 -13.02 3.40 11.42
N ALA A 317 -14.25 3.88 11.49
CA ALA A 317 -15.22 3.66 10.42
C ALA A 317 -14.83 4.42 9.15
N LEU A 318 -15.32 3.96 8.00
CA LEU A 318 -15.01 4.57 6.69
C LEU A 318 -15.40 6.05 6.64
N GLU A 319 -16.48 6.43 7.32
CA GLU A 319 -17.04 7.77 7.38
C GLU A 319 -16.19 8.75 8.23
N GLU A 320 -15.24 8.24 9.02
CA GLU A 320 -14.28 9.06 9.76
C GLU A 320 -13.09 9.52 8.88
N PHE A 321 -13.16 9.25 7.57
CA PHE A 321 -12.19 9.66 6.58
C PHE A 321 -12.85 10.45 5.44
N ASN A 322 -12.10 11.40 4.89
CA ASN A 322 -12.45 12.06 3.64
C ASN A 322 -11.85 11.29 2.47
N TRP A 323 -12.63 11.16 1.39
CA TRP A 323 -12.24 10.44 0.18
C TRP A 323 -12.38 11.35 -1.03
N LYS A 324 -11.27 11.94 -1.49
CA LYS A 324 -11.29 12.84 -2.64
C LYS A 324 -11.09 12.06 -3.94
N ALA A 325 -12.18 11.84 -4.67
CA ALA A 325 -12.13 11.37 -6.05
C ALA A 325 -11.50 12.43 -6.96
N ASP A 326 -10.43 12.09 -7.69
CA ASP A 326 -9.83 12.99 -8.67
C ASP A 326 -8.98 12.24 -9.70
N TYR A 327 -8.46 12.98 -10.68
CA TYR A 327 -7.37 12.53 -11.53
C TYR A 327 -6.01 12.93 -10.92
N TYR A 328 -5.14 11.93 -10.79
CA TYR A 328 -3.78 12.07 -10.29
C TYR A 328 -2.79 11.70 -11.39
N LEU A 329 -1.55 12.16 -11.28
CA LEU A 329 -0.47 11.69 -12.15
C LEU A 329 -0.28 10.19 -11.95
N SER A 330 -0.25 9.45 -13.06
CA SER A 330 -0.18 7.99 -13.02
C SER A 330 1.12 7.48 -12.39
N GLY A 331 1.07 6.26 -11.87
CA GLY A 331 2.16 5.67 -11.11
C GLY A 331 3.20 4.91 -11.94
N ASP A 332 3.81 3.91 -11.33
CA ASP A 332 4.99 3.21 -11.87
C ASP A 332 4.74 2.44 -13.17
N ILE A 333 3.52 1.93 -13.42
CA ILE A 333 3.17 1.25 -14.67
C ILE A 333 3.31 2.20 -15.86
N SER A 334 2.92 3.47 -15.71
CA SER A 334 3.11 4.46 -16.78
C SER A 334 4.58 4.68 -17.12
N HIS A 335 5.46 4.63 -16.11
CA HIS A 335 6.91 4.65 -16.32
C HIS A 335 7.38 3.40 -17.05
N TYR A 336 6.93 2.20 -16.65
CA TYR A 336 7.28 0.95 -17.33
C TYR A 336 6.77 0.88 -18.77
N LEU A 337 5.67 1.57 -19.09
CA LEU A 337 5.13 1.68 -20.44
C LEU A 337 5.65 2.89 -21.23
N GLY A 338 6.52 3.71 -20.64
CA GLY A 338 7.08 4.90 -21.29
C GLY A 338 6.02 5.95 -21.65
N MET A 339 4.95 6.02 -20.86
CA MET A 339 3.85 6.99 -21.01
C MET A 339 4.10 8.24 -20.18
N SER A 340 3.57 9.38 -20.63
CA SER A 340 3.57 10.59 -19.81
C SER A 340 2.52 10.47 -18.71
N GLN A 341 2.91 10.76 -17.47
CA GLN A 341 2.01 10.66 -16.31
C GLN A 341 0.80 11.59 -16.38
N SER A 342 0.92 12.71 -17.11
CA SER A 342 -0.15 13.69 -17.28
C SER A 342 -1.02 13.43 -18.51
N ALA A 343 -0.52 12.68 -19.49
CA ALA A 343 -1.30 12.35 -20.69
C ALA A 343 -2.29 11.20 -20.43
N VAL A 344 -1.92 10.31 -19.51
CA VAL A 344 -2.73 9.17 -19.08
C VAL A 344 -2.78 9.16 -17.55
N PRO A 345 -3.55 10.07 -16.92
CA PRO A 345 -3.65 10.15 -15.47
C PRO A 345 -4.35 8.92 -14.87
N GLU A 346 -4.10 8.68 -13.59
CA GLU A 346 -4.80 7.71 -12.75
C GLU A 346 -6.07 8.33 -12.17
N TYR A 347 -7.21 7.67 -12.29
CA TYR A 347 -8.40 8.04 -11.54
C TYR A 347 -8.46 7.24 -10.23
N GLY A 348 -8.51 7.93 -9.10
CA GLY A 348 -8.51 7.29 -7.79
C GLY A 348 -9.07 8.18 -6.70
N TYR A 349 -8.87 7.74 -5.45
CA TYR A 349 -9.33 8.44 -4.26
C TYR A 349 -8.14 8.73 -3.35
N TYR A 350 -8.00 9.98 -2.94
CA TYR A 350 -7.05 10.39 -1.91
C TYR A 350 -7.73 10.39 -0.55
N ARG A 351 -7.19 9.62 0.41
CA ARG A 351 -7.70 9.56 1.78
C ARG A 351 -7.04 10.62 2.66
N SER A 352 -7.86 11.34 3.44
CA SER A 352 -7.41 12.12 4.59
C SER A 352 -8.31 11.87 5.81
N PHE A 353 -7.86 12.26 7.00
CA PHE A 353 -8.66 12.16 8.21
C PHE A 353 -9.79 13.19 8.20
N ALA A 354 -11.00 12.81 8.63
CA ALA A 354 -12.12 13.72 8.88
C ALA A 354 -12.18 14.18 10.36
N PHE A 355 -11.15 13.84 11.14
CA PHE A 355 -11.01 14.18 12.56
C PHE A 355 -9.63 14.83 12.80
N ASP A 356 -9.49 15.45 13.97
CA ASP A 356 -8.24 16.06 14.41
C ASP A 356 -7.22 14.99 14.81
N ALA A 357 -6.39 14.57 13.86
CA ALA A 357 -5.26 13.69 14.11
C ALA A 357 -4.01 14.48 14.55
N PRO A 358 -3.13 13.91 15.40
CA PRO A 358 -1.89 14.56 15.82
C PRO A 358 -1.01 15.00 14.64
N ASN A 359 -0.34 16.14 14.78
CA ASN A 359 0.58 16.68 13.78
C ASN A 359 1.73 15.72 13.43
N SER A 360 2.14 14.86 14.36
CA SER A 360 3.13 13.80 14.14
C SER A 360 2.69 12.78 13.08
N ILE A 361 1.38 12.69 12.81
CA ILE A 361 0.77 11.81 11.82
C ILE A 361 0.40 12.60 10.55
N THR A 362 -0.27 13.73 10.69
CA THR A 362 -0.81 14.50 9.53
C THR A 362 0.27 15.19 8.70
N SER A 363 1.44 15.45 9.27
CA SER A 363 2.58 16.05 8.58
C SER A 363 3.36 15.07 7.67
N ILE A 364 3.00 13.79 7.68
CA ILE A 364 3.71 12.75 6.94
C ILE A 364 3.40 12.84 5.44
N SER A 365 4.45 13.05 4.66
CA SER A 365 4.38 12.97 3.20
C SER A 365 4.35 11.50 2.75
N ARG A 366 3.18 10.86 2.79
CA ARG A 366 2.97 9.49 2.27
C ARG A 366 3.44 9.40 0.81
N TYR A 367 3.05 10.40 0.04
CA TYR A 367 3.30 10.46 -1.39
C TYR A 367 4.31 11.53 -1.78
N ARG A 368 4.81 11.45 -3.03
CA ARG A 368 5.73 12.45 -3.61
C ARG A 368 5.12 13.84 -3.66
N SER A 369 3.82 13.92 -3.95
CA SER A 369 3.03 15.15 -3.86
C SER A 369 1.54 14.81 -3.78
N PRO A 370 0.64 15.76 -3.44
CA PRO A 370 -0.80 15.54 -3.45
C PRO A 370 -1.36 15.07 -4.81
N SER A 371 -0.66 15.35 -5.92
CA SER A 371 -1.08 14.94 -7.27
C SER A 371 -0.34 13.70 -7.78
N VAL A 372 0.61 13.13 -7.02
CA VAL A 372 1.43 11.98 -7.44
C VAL A 372 1.38 10.94 -6.34
N LEU A 373 0.45 9.98 -6.44
CA LEU A 373 0.16 9.00 -5.38
C LEU A 373 1.16 7.82 -5.31
N THR A 374 2.37 8.01 -5.87
CA THR A 374 3.51 7.12 -5.64
C THR A 374 4.23 7.52 -4.35
N TYR A 375 4.88 6.55 -3.70
CA TYR A 375 5.52 6.78 -2.41
C TYR A 375 6.61 7.86 -2.47
N SER A 376 6.68 8.67 -1.41
CA SER A 376 7.78 9.62 -1.21
C SER A 376 9.06 8.89 -0.86
N ASP A 377 10.21 9.36 -1.36
CA ASP A 377 11.52 8.83 -0.95
C ASP A 377 11.75 9.00 0.55
N ALA A 378 11.11 10.01 1.18
CA ALA A 378 11.14 10.17 2.63
C ALA A 378 10.54 8.97 3.38
N MET A 379 9.67 8.18 2.73
CA MET A 379 9.08 6.98 3.30
C MET A 379 9.98 5.75 3.16
N THR A 380 11.12 5.80 2.46
CA THR A 380 11.98 4.60 2.32
C THR A 380 12.89 4.38 3.52
N TYR A 381 13.14 5.41 4.32
CA TYR A 381 14.05 5.36 5.46
C TYR A 381 13.41 4.73 6.70
N GLU A 382 14.26 4.21 7.59
CA GLU A 382 13.89 3.77 8.93
C GLU A 382 13.47 4.97 9.79
N LYS A 383 12.38 4.82 10.57
CA LYS A 383 11.79 5.90 11.37
C LYS A 383 11.10 5.39 12.63
N TRP A 384 11.16 6.21 13.68
CA TRP A 384 10.44 6.02 14.93
C TRP A 384 9.42 7.12 15.13
N PHE A 385 8.24 6.74 15.60
CA PHE A 385 7.16 7.65 15.94
C PHE A 385 6.61 7.28 17.32
N GLY A 386 6.32 8.30 18.12
CA GLY A 386 5.54 8.20 19.36
C GLY A 386 4.32 9.10 19.24
N THR A 387 3.18 8.60 19.71
CA THR A 387 1.90 9.35 19.66
C THR A 387 1.38 9.75 21.05
N GLU A 388 2.11 9.37 22.12
CA GLU A 388 1.76 9.70 23.51
C GLU A 388 0.38 9.15 23.92
N ARG A 389 0.05 7.93 23.47
CA ARG A 389 -1.22 7.25 23.70
C ARG A 389 -0.96 5.87 24.28
N PRO A 390 -0.56 5.78 25.57
CA PRO A 390 -0.10 4.53 26.19
C PRO A 390 -1.17 3.43 26.30
N GLU A 391 -2.43 3.74 26.01
CA GLU A 391 -3.52 2.77 25.85
C GLU A 391 -3.46 1.99 24.53
N LEU A 392 -2.65 2.44 23.58
CA LEU A 392 -2.43 1.81 22.28
C LEU A 392 -1.18 0.90 22.31
N PRO A 393 -1.10 -0.11 21.43
CA PRO A 393 0.06 -0.99 21.37
C PRO A 393 1.28 -0.31 20.76
N SER A 394 2.45 -0.90 20.99
CA SER A 394 3.68 -0.54 20.27
C SER A 394 4.03 -1.60 19.23
N CYS A 395 4.52 -1.18 18.06
CA CYS A 395 4.90 -2.11 17.00
C CYS A 395 6.20 -1.77 16.29
N MET A 396 6.85 -2.81 15.76
CA MET A 396 7.90 -2.69 14.75
C MET A 396 7.36 -3.18 13.40
N VAL A 397 7.55 -2.43 12.33
CA VAL A 397 6.99 -2.72 11.00
C VAL A 397 8.10 -3.00 10.00
N ILE A 398 8.13 -4.22 9.48
CA ILE A 398 9.04 -4.71 8.45
C ILE A 398 8.26 -4.76 7.14
N ARG A 399 8.71 -4.05 6.09
CA ARG A 399 7.80 -3.71 4.98
C ARG A 399 8.44 -3.56 3.61
N ASP A 400 7.60 -3.67 2.58
CA ASP A 400 7.85 -3.11 1.24
C ASP A 400 7.06 -1.81 0.99
N SER A 401 6.97 -1.41 -0.28
CA SER A 401 6.35 -0.18 -0.74
C SER A 401 4.83 -0.13 -0.59
N TYR A 402 4.13 -1.27 -0.42
CA TYR A 402 2.69 -1.26 -0.13
C TYR A 402 2.38 -0.59 1.21
N SER A 403 3.33 -0.54 2.13
CA SER A 403 3.15 0.17 3.40
C SER A 403 2.84 1.66 3.28
N THR A 404 3.04 2.28 2.12
CA THR A 404 2.87 3.72 1.89
C THR A 404 1.45 4.21 2.17
N GLN A 405 0.45 3.56 1.60
CA GLN A 405 -0.96 4.00 1.67
C GLN A 405 -1.56 3.78 3.07
N ILE A 406 -1.08 2.77 3.80
CA ILE A 406 -1.52 2.42 5.17
C ILE A 406 -0.67 3.08 6.27
N TYR A 407 0.40 3.79 5.91
CA TYR A 407 1.45 4.24 6.83
C TYR A 407 0.92 5.05 8.03
N ASP A 408 0.13 6.08 7.74
CA ASP A 408 -0.52 6.97 8.72
C ASP A 408 -1.62 6.26 9.51
N LEU A 409 -2.30 5.28 8.92
CA LEU A 409 -3.32 4.47 9.61
C LEU A 409 -2.72 3.58 10.69
N ILE A 410 -1.55 2.98 10.43
CA ILE A 410 -0.81 2.23 11.46
C ILE A 410 -0.41 3.17 12.59
N LEU A 411 0.17 4.33 12.26
CA LEU A 411 0.57 5.32 13.26
C LEU A 411 -0.59 5.83 14.10
N GLU A 412 -1.75 6.04 13.49
CA GLU A 412 -2.93 6.53 14.21
C GLU A 412 -3.45 5.52 15.23
N ARG A 413 -3.06 4.25 15.16
CA ARG A 413 -3.53 3.20 16.08
C ARG A 413 -2.44 2.54 16.91
N MET A 414 -1.29 3.19 17.03
CA MET A 414 -0.15 2.73 17.84
C MET A 414 0.33 3.84 18.77
N ASP A 415 0.83 3.46 19.96
CA ASP A 415 1.55 4.37 20.85
C ASP A 415 2.93 4.68 20.27
N ASN A 416 3.74 3.62 20.08
CA ASN A 416 5.05 3.70 19.44
C ASN A 416 5.08 2.86 18.18
N THR A 417 5.67 3.39 17.12
CA THR A 417 5.88 2.66 15.87
C THR A 417 7.29 2.85 15.38
N HIS A 418 7.98 1.73 15.18
CA HIS A 418 9.26 1.69 14.52
C HIS A 418 9.11 1.08 13.13
N PHE A 419 9.14 1.91 12.09
CA PHE A 419 9.21 1.44 10.71
C PHE A 419 10.66 1.17 10.32
N LEU A 420 10.98 -0.06 9.92
CA LEU A 420 12.25 -0.33 9.26
C LEU A 420 12.31 0.37 7.89
N GLY A 421 13.54 0.56 7.42
CA GLY A 421 13.79 0.96 6.05
C GLY A 421 13.10 0.00 5.06
N MET A 422 12.53 0.54 3.99
CA MET A 422 11.82 -0.27 2.99
C MET A 422 12.73 -1.37 2.44
N TRP A 423 12.17 -2.57 2.32
CA TRP A 423 12.86 -3.79 1.86
C TRP A 423 13.98 -4.28 2.78
N ASN A 424 14.16 -3.70 3.97
CA ASN A 424 14.99 -4.28 5.02
C ASN A 424 14.17 -5.31 5.81
N TYR A 425 14.31 -6.58 5.46
CA TYR A 425 13.65 -7.71 6.15
C TYR A 425 14.46 -8.30 7.30
N THR A 426 15.52 -7.61 7.74
CA THR A 426 16.42 -8.12 8.76
C THR A 426 15.75 -8.19 10.13
N TRP A 427 15.77 -9.37 10.75
CA TRP A 427 15.37 -9.52 12.14
C TRP A 427 16.51 -9.07 13.09
N ASN A 428 16.30 -7.96 13.79
CA ASN A 428 17.27 -7.41 14.74
C ASN A 428 16.87 -7.70 16.19
N SER A 429 17.28 -8.86 16.71
CA SER A 429 16.95 -9.29 18.08
C SER A 429 17.35 -8.28 19.16
N SER A 430 18.44 -7.54 18.97
CA SER A 430 18.89 -6.53 19.94
C SER A 430 17.92 -5.36 20.02
N THR A 431 17.44 -4.89 18.86
CA THR A 431 16.48 -3.78 18.78
C THR A 431 15.12 -4.21 19.34
N ILE A 432 14.62 -5.38 18.93
CA ILE A 432 13.33 -5.88 19.40
C ILE A 432 13.36 -6.14 20.92
N LYS A 433 14.50 -6.61 21.46
CA LYS A 433 14.69 -6.74 22.91
C LYS A 433 14.72 -5.40 23.65
N ALA A 434 15.28 -4.36 23.02
CA ALA A 434 15.36 -3.02 23.61
C ALA A 434 13.99 -2.34 23.61
N GLU A 435 13.27 -2.42 22.50
CA GLU A 435 11.96 -1.77 22.28
C GLU A 435 10.80 -2.56 22.90
N LYS A 436 10.92 -3.89 22.96
CA LYS A 436 9.89 -4.81 23.46
C LYS A 436 8.49 -4.54 22.86
N PRO A 437 8.36 -4.46 21.52
CA PRO A 437 7.07 -4.15 20.91
C PRO A 437 6.04 -5.23 21.25
N ASP A 438 4.77 -4.85 21.26
CA ASP A 438 3.65 -5.80 21.31
C ASP A 438 3.55 -6.60 20.02
N TYR A 439 3.84 -5.95 18.90
CA TYR A 439 3.72 -6.54 17.56
C TYR A 439 4.97 -6.31 16.72
N VAL A 440 5.44 -7.37 16.04
CA VAL A 440 6.30 -7.23 14.85
C VAL A 440 5.45 -7.53 13.62
N ILE A 441 5.22 -6.52 12.79
CA ILE A 441 4.32 -6.61 11.64
C ILE A 441 5.15 -6.67 10.36
N TYR A 442 5.11 -7.81 9.67
CA TYR A 442 5.56 -7.94 8.30
C TYR A 442 4.43 -7.50 7.36
N LEU A 443 4.63 -6.44 6.59
CA LEU A 443 3.75 -6.02 5.50
C LEU A 443 4.41 -6.32 4.17
N VAL A 444 3.90 -7.31 3.45
CA VAL A 444 4.53 -7.83 2.24
C VAL A 444 3.52 -8.13 1.14
N ALA A 445 3.85 -7.77 -0.09
CA ALA A 445 3.08 -8.17 -1.26
C ALA A 445 3.31 -9.65 -1.59
N GLU A 446 2.26 -10.35 -2.05
CA GLU A 446 2.28 -11.77 -2.43
C GLU A 446 3.41 -12.07 -3.42
N TRP A 447 3.60 -11.24 -4.44
CA TRP A 447 4.65 -11.44 -5.45
C TRP A 447 6.08 -11.33 -4.89
N ASN A 448 6.24 -10.78 -3.68
CA ASN A 448 7.50 -10.58 -2.98
C ASN A 448 7.63 -11.48 -1.73
N ILE A 449 6.70 -12.40 -1.49
CA ILE A 449 6.63 -13.18 -0.24
C ILE A 449 7.86 -14.10 -0.02
N ASP A 450 8.63 -14.39 -1.07
CA ASP A 450 9.86 -15.17 -0.96
C ASP A 450 10.95 -14.50 -0.11
N VAL A 451 10.86 -13.19 0.11
CA VAL A 451 11.76 -12.49 1.04
C VAL A 451 11.67 -13.02 2.47
N LEU A 452 10.54 -13.65 2.84
CA LEU A 452 10.37 -14.24 4.17
C LEU A 452 11.20 -15.53 4.34
N MET A 453 11.59 -16.17 3.24
CA MET A 453 12.36 -17.42 3.24
C MET A 453 13.88 -17.19 3.10
N LYS A 454 14.32 -15.93 3.06
CA LYS A 454 15.74 -15.53 3.02
C LYS A 454 16.22 -15.22 4.44
#